data_AF-A0A4R8XZF9-F1
#
_entry.id   AF-A0A4R8XZF9-F1
#
_cell.length_a   1.000
_cell.length_b   1.000
_cell.length_c   1.000
_cell.angle_alpha   90.00
_cell.angle_beta   90.00
_cell.angle_gamma   90.00
#
_symmetry.space_group_name_H-M   'P 1'
#
loop_
_entity.id
_entity.type
_entity.pdbx_description
1 polymer ?
#
loop_
_entity_poly.entity_id
_entity_poly.type
_entity_poly.pdbx_seq_one_letter_code
_entity_poly.pdbx_strand_id
1 'polypeptide(L)'
;MGTRHTFTDLPDTTDTTVSVTTIREPPILEEAAETVDAPAGMRYGDLAAWVHAHGWALHNLGSLPHVSIAGAFATGTHGSGDRNGTLATAVRITLRVTLRVTLRVTLRVTLRVEPTYRVRQDVSAGCAERPSCTRFP
;
A
#
# COMPACT_ATOMS: atom_id res chain seq x y z
N MET A 1 -6.27 -6.84 -12.50
CA MET A 1 -6.85 -7.36 -11.26
C MET A 1 -5.81 -7.49 -10.16
N GLY A 2 -6.03 -6.81 -9.04
CA GLY A 2 -5.26 -6.97 -7.80
C GLY A 2 -5.88 -8.03 -6.88
N THR A 3 -5.93 -7.74 -5.57
CA THR A 3 -6.52 -8.65 -4.56
C THR A 3 -8.05 -8.57 -4.44
N ARG A 4 -8.73 -7.83 -5.33
CA ARG A 4 -10.20 -7.68 -5.36
C ARG A 4 -10.80 -7.10 -4.07
N HIS A 5 -10.12 -6.15 -3.46
CA HIS A 5 -10.60 -5.46 -2.25
C HIS A 5 -11.28 -4.11 -2.58
N THR A 6 -12.18 -4.15 -3.56
CA THR A 6 -13.12 -3.06 -3.87
C THR A 6 -14.53 -3.62 -3.81
N PHE A 7 -15.49 -2.79 -3.42
CA PHE A 7 -16.89 -3.18 -3.22
C PHE A 7 -17.81 -2.54 -4.27
N THR A 8 -17.21 -2.03 -5.35
CA THR A 8 -17.88 -1.47 -6.52
C THR A 8 -17.52 -2.30 -7.75
N ASP A 9 -18.20 -2.01 -8.86
CA ASP A 9 -17.96 -2.54 -10.21
C ASP A 9 -16.71 -1.96 -10.89
N LEU A 10 -15.87 -1.20 -10.16
CA LEU A 10 -14.65 -0.58 -10.69
C LEU A 10 -13.74 -1.53 -11.50
N PRO A 11 -13.53 -2.81 -11.12
CA PRO A 11 -12.65 -3.70 -11.87
C PRO A 11 -13.40 -4.55 -12.91
N ASP A 12 -14.72 -4.38 -13.05
CA ASP A 12 -15.55 -5.17 -13.97
C ASP A 12 -15.37 -4.68 -15.40
N THR A 13 -15.30 -5.63 -16.33
CA THR A 13 -15.15 -5.35 -17.76
C THR A 13 -15.69 -6.52 -18.57
N THR A 14 -16.22 -6.23 -19.76
CA THR A 14 -16.58 -7.25 -20.75
C THR A 14 -15.37 -7.75 -21.55
N ASP A 15 -14.22 -7.10 -21.40
CA ASP A 15 -12.98 -7.42 -22.10
C ASP A 15 -12.05 -8.31 -21.23
N THR A 16 -10.80 -8.42 -21.66
CA THR A 16 -9.80 -9.24 -20.96
C THR A 16 -9.29 -8.56 -19.70
N THR A 17 -9.39 -9.27 -18.58
CA THR A 17 -8.77 -8.86 -17.31
C THR A 17 -7.44 -9.57 -17.09
N VAL A 18 -6.37 -8.80 -16.88
CA VAL A 18 -5.04 -9.33 -16.52
C VAL A 18 -4.84 -9.27 -15.01
N SER A 19 -4.47 -10.39 -14.38
CA SER A 19 -4.08 -10.41 -12.96
C SER A 19 -2.63 -9.98 -12.77
N VAL A 20 -2.37 -9.11 -11.80
CA VAL A 20 -1.00 -8.71 -11.41
C VAL A 20 -0.49 -9.46 -10.17
N THR A 21 -1.36 -10.19 -9.47
CA THR A 21 -1.01 -10.93 -8.23
C THR A 21 -0.14 -12.17 -8.46
N THR A 22 0.01 -12.60 -9.72
CA THR A 22 0.85 -13.73 -10.11
C THR A 22 2.30 -13.34 -10.39
N ILE A 23 2.61 -12.03 -10.43
CA ILE A 23 3.96 -11.52 -10.61
C ILE A 23 4.72 -11.65 -9.29
N ARG A 24 5.75 -12.52 -9.25
CA ARG A 24 6.49 -12.88 -8.02
C ARG A 24 7.93 -12.36 -7.97
N GLU A 25 8.19 -11.23 -8.61
CA GLU A 25 9.51 -10.58 -8.53
C GLU A 25 9.74 -9.99 -7.12
N PRO A 26 10.99 -9.91 -6.62
CA PRO A 26 11.25 -9.27 -5.33
C PRO A 26 11.10 -7.74 -5.40
N PRO A 27 10.89 -7.08 -4.25
CA PRO A 27 11.10 -5.64 -4.11
C PRO A 27 12.56 -5.26 -4.30
N ILE A 28 12.81 -4.03 -4.73
CA ILE A 28 14.15 -3.46 -4.91
C ILE A 28 14.20 -2.18 -4.07
N LEU A 29 15.09 -2.13 -3.09
CA LEU A 29 15.30 -0.97 -2.23
C LEU A 29 16.44 -0.12 -2.79
N GLU A 30 16.21 1.18 -2.89
CA GLU A 30 17.22 2.19 -3.19
C GLU A 30 17.31 3.16 -2.02
N GLU A 31 18.27 2.90 -1.12
CA GLU A 31 18.42 3.62 0.15
C GLU A 31 18.77 5.09 -0.06
N ALA A 32 19.65 5.39 -1.03
CA ALA A 32 20.07 6.77 -1.30
C ALA A 32 18.92 7.65 -1.82
N ALA A 33 17.93 7.04 -2.47
CA ALA A 33 16.73 7.72 -2.94
C ALA A 33 15.55 7.61 -1.96
N GLU A 34 15.70 6.86 -0.86
CA GLU A 34 14.62 6.56 0.11
C GLU A 34 13.38 5.99 -0.60
N THR A 35 13.60 5.03 -1.50
CA THR A 35 12.50 4.42 -2.27
C THR A 35 12.59 2.90 -2.32
N VAL A 36 11.42 2.27 -2.43
CA VAL A 36 11.28 0.85 -2.72
C VAL A 36 10.44 0.66 -3.98
N ASP A 37 10.95 -0.12 -4.94
CA ASP A 37 10.23 -0.52 -6.15
C ASP A 37 9.74 -1.96 -6.02
N ALA A 38 8.42 -2.15 -6.04
CA ALA A 38 7.79 -3.43 -5.75
C ALA A 38 6.80 -3.85 -6.87
N PRO A 39 6.56 -5.17 -7.06
CA PRO A 39 5.54 -5.63 -7.98
C PRO A 39 4.16 -5.12 -7.56
N ALA A 40 3.41 -4.59 -8.51
CA ALA A 40 2.07 -4.04 -8.28
C ALA A 40 1.08 -5.01 -7.60
N GLY A 41 1.24 -6.32 -7.82
CA GLY A 41 0.39 -7.35 -7.23
C GLY A 41 0.77 -7.77 -5.81
N MET A 42 1.95 -7.37 -5.31
CA MET A 42 2.38 -7.66 -3.94
C MET A 42 1.41 -7.02 -2.94
N ARG A 43 1.15 -7.67 -1.81
CA ARG A 43 0.34 -7.08 -0.74
C ARG A 43 1.15 -6.02 -0.01
N TYR A 44 0.57 -4.86 0.27
CA TYR A 44 1.34 -3.78 0.90
C TYR A 44 1.78 -4.14 2.34
N GLY A 45 1.08 -5.05 3.03
CA GLY A 45 1.55 -5.60 4.31
C GLY A 45 2.79 -6.46 4.20
N ASP A 46 2.91 -7.26 3.12
CA ASP A 46 4.14 -8.04 2.86
C ASP A 46 5.30 -7.10 2.54
N LEU A 47 5.03 -6.03 1.76
CA LEU A 47 6.01 -4.98 1.52
C LEU A 47 6.43 -4.27 2.81
N ALA A 48 5.47 -3.91 3.68
CA ALA A 48 5.74 -3.24 4.95
C ALA A 48 6.65 -4.09 5.85
N ALA A 49 6.39 -5.39 5.96
CA ALA A 49 7.25 -6.32 6.69
C ALA A 49 8.64 -6.43 6.05
N TRP A 50 8.70 -6.47 4.71
CA TRP A 50 9.96 -6.55 3.97
C TRP A 50 10.81 -5.30 4.18
N VAL A 51 10.27 -4.08 4.05
CA VAL A 51 11.05 -2.85 4.26
C VAL A 51 11.47 -2.70 5.72
N HIS A 52 10.63 -3.12 6.67
CA HIS A 52 10.97 -3.12 8.10
C HIS A 52 12.20 -3.98 8.40
N ALA A 53 12.29 -5.16 7.79
CA ALA A 53 13.46 -6.02 7.92
C ALA A 53 14.76 -5.38 7.37
N HIS A 54 14.65 -4.35 6.53
CA HIS A 54 15.77 -3.58 5.97
C HIS A 54 15.96 -2.22 6.68
N GLY A 55 15.29 -1.96 7.80
CA GLY A 55 15.43 -0.72 8.57
C GLY A 55 14.57 0.45 8.07
N TRP A 56 13.63 0.19 7.16
CA TRP A 56 12.76 1.20 6.56
C TRP A 56 11.27 0.98 6.90
N ALA A 57 10.45 2.01 6.75
CA ALA A 57 9.03 1.98 7.02
C ALA A 57 8.25 2.71 5.92
N LEU A 58 6.97 2.34 5.76
CA LEU A 58 6.02 3.11 4.97
C LEU A 58 5.39 4.18 5.88
N HIS A 59 5.29 5.40 5.38
CA HIS A 59 4.78 6.56 6.13
C HIS A 59 3.31 6.45 6.57
N ASN A 60 2.50 5.64 5.86
CA ASN A 60 1.10 5.41 6.15
C ASN A 60 0.69 4.00 5.73
N LEU A 61 -0.31 3.42 6.38
CA LEU A 61 -0.82 2.07 6.11
C LEU A 61 -2.35 2.06 6.19
N GLY A 62 -2.99 1.25 5.33
CA GLY A 62 -4.42 0.99 5.47
C GLY A 62 -4.73 0.11 6.69
N SER A 63 -6.01 -0.13 6.95
CA SER A 63 -6.47 -0.96 8.07
C SER A 63 -6.21 -2.46 7.89
N LEU A 64 -6.16 -2.95 6.63
CA LEU A 64 -6.03 -4.37 6.31
C LEU A 64 -4.79 -4.63 5.43
N PRO A 65 -3.83 -5.46 5.87
CA PRO A 65 -2.52 -5.58 5.20
C PRO A 65 -2.55 -6.35 3.88
N HIS A 66 -3.65 -7.03 3.56
CA HIS A 66 -3.72 -8.01 2.46
C HIS A 66 -4.21 -7.43 1.13
N VAL A 67 -4.21 -6.10 0.98
CA VAL A 67 -4.56 -5.42 -0.28
C VAL A 67 -3.32 -5.32 -1.18
N SER A 68 -3.44 -5.59 -2.48
CA SER A 68 -2.34 -5.39 -3.43
C SER A 68 -1.93 -3.91 -3.50
N ILE A 69 -0.64 -3.61 -3.65
CA ILE A 69 -0.11 -2.25 -3.80
C ILE A 69 -0.85 -1.48 -4.91
N ALA A 70 -1.02 -2.09 -6.09
CA ALA A 70 -1.74 -1.44 -7.19
C ALA A 70 -3.21 -1.16 -6.88
N GLY A 71 -3.88 -2.08 -6.17
CA GLY A 71 -5.26 -1.86 -5.72
C GLY A 71 -5.33 -0.73 -4.70
N ALA A 72 -4.42 -0.71 -3.73
CA ALA A 72 -4.40 0.26 -2.64
C ALA A 72 -4.19 1.70 -3.16
N PHE A 73 -3.27 1.91 -4.10
CA PHE A 73 -3.09 3.25 -4.69
C PHE A 73 -4.29 3.64 -5.57
N ALA A 74 -4.81 2.71 -6.39
CA ALA A 74 -5.85 3.01 -7.37
C ALA A 74 -7.17 3.46 -6.72
N THR A 75 -7.44 3.03 -5.50
CA THR A 75 -8.64 3.40 -4.74
C THR A 75 -8.38 4.43 -3.65
N GLY A 76 -7.19 5.04 -3.62
CA GLY A 76 -6.86 6.09 -2.64
C GLY A 76 -6.78 5.59 -1.19
N THR A 77 -6.34 4.35 -0.97
CA THR A 77 -6.20 3.77 0.37
C THR A 77 -5.31 4.65 1.24
N HIS A 78 -5.76 4.95 2.46
CA HIS A 78 -5.03 5.75 3.43
C HIS A 78 -5.24 5.20 4.85
N GLY A 79 -4.31 5.53 5.74
CA GLY A 79 -4.49 5.36 7.18
C GLY A 79 -5.03 6.64 7.81
N SER A 80 -4.56 6.96 9.01
CA SER A 80 -4.97 8.14 9.77
C SER A 80 -3.83 9.15 9.91
N GLY A 81 -4.17 10.40 10.23
CA GLY A 81 -3.24 11.48 10.51
C GLY A 81 -3.41 12.66 9.56
N ASP A 82 -3.59 13.87 10.10
CA ASP A 82 -3.91 15.08 9.33
C ASP A 82 -2.83 15.45 8.29
N ARG A 83 -1.58 15.06 8.56
CA ARG A 83 -0.44 15.28 7.66
C ARG A 83 -0.04 14.04 6.87
N ASN A 84 -0.72 12.92 7.07
CA ASN A 84 -0.42 11.67 6.39
C ASN A 84 -1.27 11.57 5.13
N GLY A 85 -0.63 11.75 3.98
CA GLY A 85 -1.26 11.55 2.68
C GLY A 85 -1.75 10.11 2.47
N THR A 86 -2.50 9.90 1.39
CA THR A 86 -2.88 8.55 0.97
C THR A 86 -1.64 7.77 0.52
N LEU A 87 -1.74 6.45 0.41
CA LEU A 87 -0.65 5.64 -0.16
C LEU A 87 -0.25 6.09 -1.59
N ALA A 88 -1.11 6.86 -2.27
CA ALA A 88 -0.85 7.39 -3.61
C ALA A 88 -0.06 8.71 -3.62
N THR A 89 0.15 9.40 -2.48
CA THR A 89 0.80 10.72 -2.48
C THR A 89 2.30 10.70 -2.75
N ALA A 90 2.93 9.51 -2.79
CA ALA A 90 4.36 9.35 -3.00
C ALA A 90 4.72 8.15 -3.88
N VAL A 91 3.97 7.92 -4.98
CA VAL A 91 4.20 6.78 -5.88
C VAL A 91 4.60 7.19 -7.30
N ARG A 92 5.48 6.40 -7.90
CA ARG A 92 5.76 6.39 -9.33
C ARG A 92 5.42 5.01 -9.88
N ILE A 93 4.74 4.97 -11.02
CA ILE A 93 4.31 3.70 -11.64
C ILE A 93 5.10 3.46 -12.91
N THR A 94 5.56 2.22 -13.08
CA THR A 94 6.24 1.78 -14.30
C THR A 94 5.53 0.54 -14.86
N LEU A 95 5.00 0.66 -16.08
CA LEU A 95 4.51 -0.45 -16.88
C LEU A 95 5.57 -0.80 -17.94
N ARG A 96 6.00 -2.06 -17.96
CA ARG A 96 6.91 -2.57 -18.98
C ARG A 96 6.26 -3.72 -19.73
N VAL A 97 6.18 -3.58 -21.05
CA VAL A 97 5.76 -4.63 -21.98
C VAL A 97 6.96 -5.04 -22.80
N THR A 98 7.33 -6.32 -22.75
CA THR A 98 8.45 -6.88 -23.52
C THR A 98 7.92 -8.01 -24.39
N LEU A 99 8.08 -7.86 -25.70
CA LEU A 99 7.77 -8.89 -26.68
C LEU A 99 9.09 -9.50 -27.20
N ARG A 100 9.28 -10.79 -26.94
CA ARG A 100 10.31 -11.61 -27.58
C ARG A 100 9.62 -12.82 -28.23
N VAL A 101 10.03 -14.04 -27.90
CA VAL A 101 9.28 -15.26 -28.21
C VAL A 101 8.00 -15.36 -27.36
N THR A 102 7.99 -14.72 -26.18
CA THR A 102 6.83 -14.59 -25.29
C THR A 102 6.53 -13.13 -25.00
N LEU A 103 5.26 -12.84 -24.70
CA LEU A 103 4.83 -11.55 -24.15
C LEU A 103 4.99 -11.56 -22.63
N ARG A 104 5.78 -10.62 -22.10
CA ARG A 104 5.88 -10.35 -20.67
C ARG A 104 5.36 -8.96 -20.35
N VAL A 105 4.42 -8.88 -19.42
CA VAL A 105 3.92 -7.63 -18.84
C VAL A 105 4.38 -7.57 -17.40
N THR A 106 5.05 -6.48 -17.02
CA THR A 106 5.49 -6.21 -15.65
C THR A 106 4.93 -4.87 -15.23
N LEU A 107 4.22 -4.84 -14.10
CA LEU A 107 3.73 -3.61 -13.49
C LEU A 107 4.39 -3.47 -12.12
N ARG A 108 5.10 -2.37 -11.92
CA ARG A 108 5.82 -2.08 -10.68
C ARG A 108 5.47 -0.69 -10.18
N VAL A 109 5.50 -0.55 -8.86
CA VAL A 109 5.19 0.69 -8.16
C VAL A 109 6.39 1.02 -7.27
N THR A 110 6.95 2.19 -7.48
CA THR A 110 7.98 2.78 -6.63
C THR A 110 7.31 3.65 -5.58
N LEU A 111 7.61 3.40 -4.29
CA LEU A 111 7.07 4.10 -3.15
C LEU A 111 8.21 4.75 -2.35
N ARG A 112 7.95 5.91 -1.75
CA ARG A 112 8.85 6.45 -0.72
C ARG A 112 8.82 5.60 0.55
N VAL A 113 9.98 5.48 1.18
CA VAL A 113 10.17 4.86 2.50
C VAL A 113 10.86 5.85 3.43
N GLU A 114 10.73 5.63 4.72
CA GLU A 114 11.37 6.45 5.77
C GLU A 114 12.14 5.54 6.72
N PRO A 115 13.14 6.05 7.47
CA PRO A 115 13.80 5.26 8.51
C PRO A 115 12.76 4.68 9.49
N THR A 116 12.97 3.43 9.91
CA THR A 116 12.03 2.77 10.84
C THR A 116 11.83 3.59 12.11
N TYR A 117 10.58 3.73 12.52
CA TYR A 117 10.16 4.41 13.74
C TYR A 117 9.22 3.53 14.56
N ARG A 118 9.01 3.92 15.83
CA ARG A 118 8.07 3.24 16.73
C ARG A 118 6.76 4.03 16.78
N VAL A 119 5.65 3.30 16.73
CA VAL A 119 4.31 3.82 16.92
C VAL A 119 3.70 3.16 18.14
N ARG A 120 2.94 3.92 18.93
CA ARG A 120 2.19 3.40 20.08
C ARG A 120 0.71 3.49 19.78
N GLN A 121 0.00 2.38 19.96
CA GLN A 121 -1.45 2.34 19.86
C GLN A 121 -2.04 2.41 21.27
N ASP A 122 -2.62 3.55 21.60
CA ASP A 122 -3.37 3.74 22.84
C ASP A 122 -4.86 3.56 22.55
N VAL A 123 -5.49 2.59 23.20
CA VAL A 123 -6.92 2.31 23.09
C VAL A 123 -7.56 2.59 24.44
N SER A 124 -8.57 3.45 24.47
CA SER A 124 -9.38 3.72 25.66
C SER A 124 -10.82 3.25 25.45
N ALA A 125 -11.45 2.72 26.49
CA ALA A 125 -12.89 2.53 26.50
C ALA A 125 -13.54 3.92 26.64
N GLY A 126 -14.45 4.27 25.73
CA GLY A 126 -15.11 5.57 25.72
C GLY A 126 -15.84 5.88 27.04
N CYS A 127 -15.98 7.17 27.35
CA CYS A 127 -16.74 7.75 28.47
C CYS A 127 -18.27 7.50 28.39
N ALA A 128 -18.73 6.30 28.00
CA ALA A 128 -20.17 6.04 27.84
C ALA A 128 -20.95 6.07 29.19
N GLU A 129 -20.26 6.06 30.33
CA GLU A 129 -20.90 5.94 31.66
C GLU A 129 -20.40 6.96 32.71
N ARG A 130 -19.59 7.97 32.36
CA ARG A 130 -19.05 8.94 33.34
C ARG A 130 -19.61 10.36 33.14
N PRO A 131 -20.33 10.94 34.13
CA PRO A 131 -20.91 12.29 34.03
C PRO A 131 -19.89 13.42 33.84
N SER A 132 -18.60 13.17 34.07
CA SER A 132 -17.53 14.19 34.05
C SER A 132 -16.92 14.47 32.67
N CYS A 133 -17.41 13.83 31.61
CA CYS A 133 -16.78 13.85 30.27
C CYS A 133 -17.41 14.87 29.29
N THR A 134 -18.11 15.90 29.79
CA THR A 134 -18.86 16.88 28.98
C THR A 134 -18.13 18.19 28.68
N ARG A 135 -16.82 18.29 28.91
CA ARG A 135 -16.03 19.44 28.45
C ARG A 135 -14.75 18.98 27.77
N PHE A 136 -14.75 19.05 26.44
CA PHE A 136 -13.51 19.23 25.68
C PHE A 136 -13.25 20.75 25.56
N PRO A 137 -12.00 21.22 25.75
CA PRO A 137 -11.61 22.61 25.53
C PRO A 137 -11.61 23.00 24.04
#